data_AF-A0A661CCD1-F1
#
_entry.id   AF-A0A661CCD1-F1
#
_cell.length_a   1.000
_cell.length_b   1.000
_cell.length_c   1.000
_cell.angle_alpha   90.00
_cell.angle_beta   90.00
_cell.angle_gamma   90.00
#
_symmetry.space_group_name_H-M   'P 1'
#
loop_
_entity.id
_entity.type
_entity.pdbx_description
1 polymer ?
#
loop_
_entity_poly.entity_id
_entity_poly.type
_entity_poly.pdbx_seq_one_letter_code
_entity_poly.pdbx_strand_id
1 'polypeptide(L)'
;MLCPVEWVSAGVDLPEGVDLIDQRILPHEFKVNHYADVGELSEAITDMVVRGAPAIGITAAYGVVLAARQAYAQSADKWRETIEEDLALLMASRPTAVNLQWAIDRMRGLFASIQGDPEPVLLAEAMSIHDEDIAANIHMGELGAGLIEDECQVLTHCNAGALATGGYGTALGVIRTAYKQGKIASVYACETRPWLQGARLTAWELQQDNIPTTLLTDSA
;
A
#
# COMPACT_ATOMS: atom_id res chain seq x y z
N MET A 1 13.28 -4.26 -3.06
CA MET A 1 12.22 -3.39 -3.61
C MET A 1 11.52 -2.77 -2.42
N LEU A 2 11.24 -1.47 -2.45
CA LEU A 2 10.53 -0.81 -1.36
C LEU A 2 9.10 -1.35 -1.29
N CYS A 3 8.65 -1.79 -0.12
CA CYS A 3 7.30 -2.26 0.14
C CYS A 3 6.73 -1.46 1.33
N PRO A 4 5.65 -0.68 1.16
CA PRO A 4 5.13 0.18 2.23
C PRO A 4 4.26 -0.55 3.25
N VAL A 5 3.84 -1.78 2.95
CA VAL A 5 2.94 -2.60 3.76
C VAL A 5 3.47 -4.02 3.74
N GLU A 6 3.84 -4.59 4.88
CA GLU A 6 4.30 -5.98 4.95
C GLU A 6 3.56 -6.74 6.05
N TRP A 7 3.18 -7.99 5.79
CA TRP A 7 2.75 -8.90 6.85
C TRP A 7 3.99 -9.52 7.51
N VAL A 8 4.05 -9.48 8.83
CA VAL A 8 5.19 -9.97 9.61
C VAL A 8 4.75 -11.13 10.49
N SER A 9 5.42 -12.27 10.32
CA SER A 9 5.24 -13.44 11.18
C SER A 9 5.80 -13.20 12.59
N ALA A 10 5.34 -13.98 13.58
CA ALA A 10 5.67 -13.76 14.98
C ALA A 10 7.20 -13.82 15.17
N GLY A 11 7.73 -12.76 15.80
CA GLY A 11 9.11 -12.67 16.22
C GLY A 11 9.29 -13.04 17.68
N VAL A 12 10.52 -12.94 18.17
CA VAL A 12 10.86 -13.13 19.59
C VAL A 12 10.19 -12.05 20.47
N ASP A 13 10.03 -10.84 19.93
CA ASP A 13 9.59 -9.66 20.68
C ASP A 13 8.28 -9.03 20.16
N LEU A 14 7.73 -9.51 19.04
CA LEU A 14 6.53 -8.96 18.41
C LEU A 14 5.55 -10.06 17.97
N PRO A 15 4.23 -9.88 18.18
CA PRO A 15 3.23 -10.78 17.63
C PRO A 15 3.16 -10.68 16.10
N GLU A 16 2.39 -11.55 15.47
CA GLU A 16 2.08 -11.42 14.04
C GLU A 16 1.25 -10.17 13.78
N GLY A 17 1.61 -9.43 12.74
CA GLY A 17 0.98 -8.14 12.46
C GLY A 17 1.35 -7.56 11.10
N VAL A 18 1.06 -6.28 10.96
CA VAL A 18 1.30 -5.49 9.75
C VAL A 18 2.34 -4.42 10.06
N ASP A 19 3.40 -4.39 9.27
CA ASP A 19 4.39 -3.33 9.28
C ASP A 19 4.04 -2.30 8.21
N LEU A 20 4.00 -1.02 8.61
CA LEU A 20 3.77 0.11 7.70
C LEU A 20 4.95 1.08 7.76
N ILE A 21 5.44 1.50 6.60
CA ILE A 21 6.35 2.65 6.52
C ILE A 21 5.57 3.91 6.87
N ASP A 22 6.04 4.70 7.84
CA ASP A 22 5.40 5.96 8.23
C ASP A 22 5.65 7.06 7.20
N GLN A 23 4.72 7.19 6.25
CA GLN A 23 4.83 8.15 5.16
C GLN A 23 4.67 9.61 5.61
N ARG A 24 4.31 9.88 6.87
CA ARG A 24 4.10 11.25 7.39
C ARG A 24 5.42 11.94 7.71
N ILE A 25 6.45 11.17 8.05
CA ILE A 25 7.75 11.69 8.46
C ILE A 25 8.81 11.64 7.35
N LEU A 26 8.51 10.97 6.23
CA LEU A 26 9.29 11.11 5.00
C LEU A 26 9.23 12.57 4.48
N PRO A 27 10.35 13.10 3.94
CA PRO A 27 11.61 12.42 3.62
C PRO A 27 12.67 12.46 4.75
N HIS A 28 12.34 13.01 5.92
CA HIS A 28 13.34 13.29 6.97
C HIS A 28 13.79 12.05 7.74
N GLU A 29 12.88 11.11 7.95
CA GLU A 29 13.12 9.88 8.70
C GLU A 29 12.44 8.70 8.02
N PHE A 30 13.13 7.56 7.96
CA PHE A 30 12.56 6.29 7.55
C PHE A 30 12.25 5.47 8.80
N LYS A 31 10.96 5.24 9.05
CA LYS A 31 10.48 4.45 10.20
C LYS A 31 9.41 3.47 9.75
N VAL A 32 9.47 2.27 10.31
CA VAL A 32 8.44 1.24 10.18
C VAL A 32 7.72 1.13 11.53
N ASN A 33 6.39 1.20 11.50
CA ASN A 33 5.54 0.99 12.66
C ASN A 33 4.86 -0.39 12.52
N HIS A 34 4.78 -1.14 13.62
CA HIS A 34 4.17 -2.46 13.69
C HIS A 34 2.76 -2.37 14.30
N TYR A 35 1.80 -3.08 13.71
CA TYR A 35 0.39 -3.09 14.11
C TYR A 35 -0.12 -4.52 14.24
N ALA A 36 -0.60 -4.90 15.43
CA ALA A 36 -1.20 -6.20 15.69
C ALA A 36 -2.69 -6.12 16.06
N ASP A 37 -3.23 -4.90 16.09
CA ASP A 37 -4.62 -4.59 16.44
C ASP A 37 -5.29 -3.82 15.29
N VAL A 38 -6.55 -4.15 15.02
CA VAL A 38 -7.32 -3.57 13.92
C VAL A 38 -7.69 -2.10 14.18
N GLY A 39 -7.88 -1.71 15.44
CA GLY A 39 -8.13 -0.33 15.84
C GLY A 39 -6.92 0.56 15.58
N GLU A 40 -5.74 0.15 16.05
CA GLU A 40 -4.50 0.87 15.79
C GLU A 40 -4.18 0.95 14.27
N LEU A 41 -4.46 -0.11 13.52
CA LEU A 41 -4.27 -0.12 12.06
C LEU A 41 -5.26 0.82 11.35
N SER A 42 -6.51 0.88 11.81
CA SER A 42 -7.54 1.79 11.29
C SER A 42 -7.18 3.25 11.55
N GLU A 43 -6.64 3.56 12.74
CA GLU A 43 -6.09 4.87 13.06
C GLU A 43 -4.90 5.21 12.15
N ALA A 44 -3.99 4.27 11.89
CA ALA A 44 -2.86 4.47 10.99
C ALA A 44 -3.29 4.81 9.54
N ILE A 45 -4.36 4.18 9.04
CA ILE A 45 -4.94 4.51 7.74
C ILE A 45 -5.54 5.93 7.76
N THR A 46 -6.27 6.27 8.83
CA THR A 46 -6.92 7.58 9.03
C THR A 46 -5.88 8.71 9.07
N ASP A 47 -4.81 8.51 9.84
CA ASP A 47 -3.71 9.45 10.03
C ASP A 47 -2.76 9.54 8.83
N MET A 48 -2.97 8.72 7.81
CA MET A 48 -2.13 8.62 6.62
C MET A 48 -0.69 8.21 6.91
N VAL A 49 -0.48 7.32 7.88
CA VAL A 49 0.76 6.52 8.00
C VAL A 49 0.99 5.79 6.67
N VAL A 50 -0.07 5.17 6.14
CA VAL A 50 -0.14 4.60 4.79
C VAL A 50 -1.06 5.41 3.89
N ARG A 51 -0.68 5.57 2.63
CA ARG A 51 -1.53 6.22 1.61
C ARG A 51 -1.27 5.67 0.22
N GLY A 52 -2.16 5.99 -0.71
CA GLY A 52 -2.20 5.40 -2.05
C GLY A 52 -3.28 4.33 -2.08
N ALA A 53 -4.14 4.37 -3.10
CA ALA A 53 -5.36 3.58 -3.08
C ALA A 53 -5.07 2.07 -2.97
N PRO A 54 -4.13 1.49 -3.75
CA PRO A 54 -3.80 0.08 -3.59
C PRO A 54 -3.14 -0.25 -2.24
N ALA A 55 -2.19 0.56 -1.76
CA ALA A 55 -1.57 0.34 -0.44
C ALA A 55 -2.61 0.32 0.69
N ILE A 56 -3.57 1.25 0.68
CA ILE A 56 -4.68 1.29 1.65
C ILE A 56 -5.54 0.01 1.54
N GLY A 57 -5.83 -0.46 0.32
CA GLY A 57 -6.59 -1.69 0.11
C GLY A 57 -5.86 -2.92 0.67
N ILE A 58 -4.56 -3.04 0.42
CA ILE A 58 -3.72 -4.13 0.94
C ILE A 58 -3.65 -4.08 2.47
N THR A 59 -3.43 -2.90 3.06
CA THR A 59 -3.47 -2.71 4.51
C THR A 59 -4.82 -3.12 5.08
N ALA A 60 -5.93 -2.73 4.45
CA ALA A 60 -7.27 -3.12 4.88
C ALA A 60 -7.48 -4.63 4.81
N ALA A 61 -7.01 -5.31 3.76
CA ALA A 61 -7.07 -6.77 3.65
C ALA A 61 -6.35 -7.46 4.82
N TYR A 62 -5.14 -7.01 5.17
CA TYR A 62 -4.44 -7.50 6.36
C TYR A 62 -5.17 -7.13 7.66
N GLY A 63 -5.81 -5.97 7.72
CA GLY A 63 -6.69 -5.60 8.84
C GLY A 63 -7.85 -6.57 9.05
N VAL A 64 -8.44 -7.09 7.97
CA VAL A 64 -9.46 -8.16 8.05
C VAL A 64 -8.90 -9.44 8.65
N VAL A 65 -7.64 -9.79 8.37
CA VAL A 65 -6.97 -10.95 8.98
C VAL A 65 -6.84 -10.76 10.49
N LEU A 66 -6.35 -9.59 10.93
CA LEU A 66 -6.22 -9.27 12.36
C LEU A 66 -7.59 -9.32 13.08
N ALA A 67 -8.61 -8.71 12.49
CA ALA A 67 -9.96 -8.72 13.02
C ALA A 67 -10.54 -10.15 13.11
N ALA A 68 -10.36 -10.96 12.07
CA ALA A 68 -10.85 -12.34 12.04
C ALA A 68 -10.17 -13.22 13.09
N ARG A 69 -8.86 -13.08 13.28
CA ARG A 69 -8.09 -13.74 14.34
C ARG A 69 -8.67 -13.41 15.72
N GLN A 70 -8.87 -12.13 16.00
CA GLN A 70 -9.38 -11.65 17.28
C GLN A 70 -10.82 -12.13 17.52
N ALA A 71 -11.69 -11.99 16.52
CA ALA A 71 -13.08 -12.47 16.55
C ALA A 71 -13.16 -13.99 16.79
N TYR A 72 -12.31 -14.77 16.12
CA TYR A 72 -12.27 -16.23 16.27
C TYR A 72 -11.76 -16.66 17.65
N ALA A 73 -10.72 -15.99 18.17
CA ALA A 73 -10.22 -16.24 19.52
C ALA A 73 -11.25 -15.94 20.60
N GLN A 74 -12.11 -14.93 20.39
CA GLN A 74 -13.22 -14.61 21.29
C GLN A 74 -14.37 -15.61 21.20
N SER A 75 -14.78 -15.98 19.97
CA SER A 75 -15.86 -16.94 19.74
C SER A 75 -15.76 -17.64 18.39
N ALA A 76 -15.21 -18.85 18.38
CA ALA A 76 -15.05 -19.65 17.17
C ALA A 76 -16.37 -19.92 16.41
N ASP A 77 -17.51 -20.03 17.11
CA ASP A 77 -18.81 -20.28 16.46
C ASP A 77 -19.47 -19.00 15.92
N LYS A 78 -19.07 -17.83 16.43
CA LYS A 78 -19.71 -16.54 16.14
C LYS A 78 -18.79 -15.49 15.53
N TRP A 79 -17.56 -15.86 15.16
CA TRP A 79 -16.56 -14.91 14.67
C TRP A 79 -17.06 -14.05 13.51
N ARG A 80 -17.94 -14.59 12.65
CA ARG A 80 -18.56 -13.88 11.53
C ARG A 80 -19.50 -12.76 11.96
N GLU A 81 -20.14 -12.90 13.11
CA GLU A 81 -21.00 -11.86 13.68
C GLU A 81 -20.15 -10.82 14.40
N THR A 82 -19.14 -11.25 15.17
CA THR A 82 -18.34 -10.35 16.00
C THR A 82 -17.34 -9.52 15.21
N ILE A 83 -16.84 -10.01 14.06
CA ILE A 83 -15.92 -9.26 13.19
C ILE A 83 -16.56 -8.01 12.56
N GLU A 84 -17.90 -7.94 12.50
CA GLU A 84 -18.60 -6.88 11.78
C GLU A 84 -18.34 -5.48 12.34
N GLU A 85 -18.12 -5.37 13.66
CA GLU A 85 -17.76 -4.10 14.31
C GLU A 85 -16.38 -3.63 13.84
N ASP A 86 -15.40 -4.54 13.75
CA ASP A 86 -14.05 -4.25 13.26
C ASP A 86 -14.01 -3.90 11.77
N LEU A 87 -14.82 -4.59 10.96
CA LEU A 87 -14.97 -4.26 9.53
C LEU A 87 -15.57 -2.88 9.34
N ALA A 88 -16.56 -2.51 10.15
CA ALA A 88 -17.15 -1.17 10.12
C ALA A 88 -16.13 -0.10 10.54
N LEU A 89 -15.30 -0.39 11.54
CA LEU A 89 -14.20 0.48 11.97
C LEU A 89 -13.16 0.69 10.86
N LEU A 90 -12.71 -0.38 10.20
CA LEU A 90 -11.80 -0.28 9.05
C LEU A 90 -12.42 0.52 7.91
N MET A 91 -13.70 0.28 7.60
CA MET A 91 -14.42 1.00 6.55
C MET A 91 -14.50 2.50 6.81
N ALA A 92 -14.69 2.88 8.07
CA ALA A 92 -14.81 4.27 8.49
C ALA A 92 -13.49 5.03 8.45
N SER A 93 -12.32 4.36 8.42
CA SER A 93 -11.02 5.02 8.40
C SER A 93 -10.87 5.99 7.23
N ARG A 94 -11.32 5.59 6.02
CA ARG A 94 -11.30 6.41 4.81
C ARG A 94 -12.45 6.02 3.86
N PRO A 95 -13.70 6.48 4.11
CA PRO A 95 -14.91 5.99 3.44
C PRO A 95 -14.97 6.28 1.92
N THR A 96 -14.12 7.16 1.41
CA THR A 96 -14.01 7.46 -0.02
C THR A 96 -12.96 6.62 -0.74
N ALA A 97 -12.17 5.81 -0.04
CA ALA A 97 -11.15 4.95 -0.62
C ALA A 97 -11.78 3.68 -1.21
N VAL A 98 -12.06 3.70 -2.51
CA VAL A 98 -12.70 2.56 -3.21
C VAL A 98 -11.91 1.26 -3.05
N ASN A 99 -10.58 1.31 -3.09
CA ASN A 99 -9.73 0.13 -2.90
C ASN A 99 -9.82 -0.45 -1.48
N LEU A 100 -10.13 0.37 -0.48
CA LEU A 100 -10.36 -0.10 0.89
C LEU A 100 -11.65 -0.94 0.93
N GLN A 101 -12.74 -0.38 0.40
CA GLN A 101 -14.03 -1.07 0.30
C GLN A 101 -13.91 -2.36 -0.51
N TRP A 102 -13.27 -2.28 -1.69
CA TRP A 102 -13.04 -3.43 -2.56
C TRP A 102 -12.29 -4.57 -1.85
N ALA A 103 -11.21 -4.24 -1.12
CA ALA A 103 -10.42 -5.24 -0.42
C ALA A 103 -11.24 -5.90 0.70
N ILE A 104 -11.94 -5.11 1.51
CA ILE A 104 -12.81 -5.64 2.58
C ILE A 104 -13.92 -6.53 2.00
N ASP A 105 -14.56 -6.13 0.90
CA ASP A 105 -15.61 -6.92 0.25
C ASP A 105 -15.07 -8.24 -0.32
N ARG A 106 -13.88 -8.21 -0.94
CA ARG A 106 -13.20 -9.40 -1.46
C ARG A 106 -12.91 -10.39 -0.34
N MET A 107 -12.36 -9.90 0.78
CA MET A 107 -12.09 -10.72 1.97
C MET A 107 -13.39 -11.30 2.57
N ARG A 108 -14.42 -10.47 2.70
CA ARG A 108 -15.74 -10.85 3.22
C ARG A 108 -16.42 -11.94 2.37
N GLY A 109 -16.18 -11.92 1.06
CA GLY A 109 -16.68 -12.93 0.12
C GLY A 109 -16.27 -14.36 0.48
N LEU A 110 -15.18 -14.55 1.23
CA LEU A 110 -14.70 -15.87 1.66
C LEU A 110 -15.41 -16.41 2.90
N PHE A 111 -16.02 -15.53 3.72
CA PHE A 111 -16.45 -15.88 5.08
C PHE A 111 -17.38 -17.08 5.13
N ALA A 112 -18.36 -17.16 4.21
CA ALA A 112 -19.34 -18.25 4.20
C ALA A 112 -18.70 -19.63 3.91
N SER A 113 -17.57 -19.66 3.21
CA SER A 113 -16.90 -20.91 2.80
C SER A 113 -15.94 -21.47 3.85
N ILE A 114 -15.44 -20.61 4.75
CA ILE A 114 -14.44 -20.97 5.75
C ILE A 114 -15.03 -21.92 6.80
N GLN A 115 -14.32 -22.98 7.16
CA GLN A 115 -14.69 -23.87 8.26
C GLN A 115 -13.56 -23.91 9.28
N GLY A 116 -13.87 -23.73 10.56
CA GLY A 116 -12.86 -23.58 11.61
C GLY A 116 -12.18 -22.21 11.59
N ASP A 117 -10.88 -22.20 11.85
CA ASP A 117 -10.05 -21.01 11.96
C ASP A 117 -10.01 -20.24 10.63
N PRO A 118 -10.47 -18.97 10.58
CA PRO A 118 -10.49 -18.18 9.36
C PRO A 118 -9.13 -17.62 8.96
N GLU A 119 -8.19 -17.52 9.89
CA GLU A 119 -6.96 -16.78 9.69
C GLU A 119 -6.11 -17.32 8.51
N PRO A 120 -5.85 -18.63 8.37
CA PRO A 120 -5.00 -19.12 7.28
C PRO A 120 -5.56 -18.84 5.88
N VAL A 121 -6.89 -18.92 5.72
CA VAL A 121 -7.57 -18.67 4.44
C VAL A 121 -7.56 -17.17 4.12
N LEU A 122 -7.85 -16.34 5.10
CA LEU A 122 -7.88 -14.89 4.91
C LEU A 122 -6.46 -14.33 4.72
N LEU A 123 -5.47 -14.82 5.44
CA LEU A 123 -4.09 -14.40 5.24
C LEU A 123 -3.59 -14.74 3.84
N ALA A 124 -3.89 -15.95 3.35
CA ALA A 124 -3.56 -16.34 1.99
C ALA A 124 -4.21 -15.41 0.94
N GLU A 125 -5.47 -15.02 1.15
CA GLU A 125 -6.16 -14.09 0.25
C GLU A 125 -5.57 -12.67 0.33
N ALA A 126 -5.26 -12.16 1.52
CA ALA A 126 -4.65 -10.84 1.69
C ALA A 126 -3.26 -10.79 1.03
N MET A 127 -2.47 -11.86 1.16
CA MET A 127 -1.21 -12.01 0.44
C MET A 127 -1.43 -12.09 -1.08
N SER A 128 -2.47 -12.80 -1.55
CA SER A 128 -2.82 -12.83 -2.98
C SER A 128 -3.17 -11.46 -3.53
N ILE A 129 -3.96 -10.65 -2.80
CA ILE A 129 -4.28 -9.27 -3.16
C ILE A 129 -3.00 -8.44 -3.32
N HIS A 130 -2.06 -8.61 -2.40
CA HIS A 130 -0.79 -7.91 -2.41
C HIS A 130 0.09 -8.33 -3.60
N ASP A 131 0.27 -9.64 -3.81
CA ASP A 131 1.06 -10.20 -4.90
C ASP A 131 0.48 -9.83 -6.27
N GLU A 132 -0.85 -9.86 -6.41
CA GLU A 132 -1.58 -9.43 -7.61
C GLU A 132 -1.34 -7.95 -7.92
N ASP A 133 -1.33 -7.07 -6.91
CA ASP A 133 -1.04 -5.64 -7.11
C ASP A 133 0.39 -5.43 -7.59
N ILE A 134 1.37 -6.10 -6.98
CA ILE A 134 2.78 -6.04 -7.40
C ILE A 134 2.92 -6.54 -8.84
N ALA A 135 2.33 -7.68 -9.17
CA ALA A 135 2.37 -8.24 -10.52
C ALA A 135 1.72 -7.30 -11.55
N ALA A 136 0.57 -6.72 -11.22
CA ALA A 136 -0.12 -5.75 -12.08
C ALA A 136 0.72 -4.48 -12.28
N ASN A 137 1.37 -3.96 -11.24
CA ASN A 137 2.24 -2.78 -11.32
C ASN A 137 3.48 -3.01 -12.18
N ILE A 138 4.13 -4.18 -12.03
CA ILE A 138 5.27 -4.56 -12.87
C ILE A 138 4.83 -4.65 -14.34
N HIS A 139 3.73 -5.36 -14.62
CA HIS A 139 3.23 -5.52 -15.98
C HIS A 139 2.79 -4.19 -16.60
N MET A 140 2.12 -3.33 -15.82
CA MET A 140 1.78 -1.97 -16.23
C MET A 140 3.03 -1.14 -16.54
N GLY A 141 4.07 -1.28 -15.72
CA GLY A 141 5.37 -0.65 -15.92
C GLY A 141 6.02 -1.04 -17.24
N GLU A 142 6.01 -2.32 -17.58
CA GLU A 142 6.52 -2.88 -18.84
C GLU A 142 5.75 -2.35 -20.07
N LEU A 143 4.42 -2.43 -20.02
CA LEU A 143 3.57 -1.93 -21.10
C LEU A 143 3.72 -0.42 -21.29
N GLY A 144 3.71 0.34 -20.20
CA GLY A 144 3.84 1.80 -20.24
C GLY A 144 5.23 2.23 -20.72
N ALA A 145 6.30 1.53 -20.36
CA ALA A 145 7.65 1.81 -20.85
C ALA A 145 7.79 1.57 -22.36
N GLY A 146 6.95 0.71 -22.94
CA GLY A 146 6.81 0.54 -24.38
C GLY A 146 6.32 1.80 -25.11
N LEU A 147 5.64 2.71 -24.40
CA LEU A 147 5.13 3.98 -24.93
C LEU A 147 6.13 5.15 -24.74
N ILE A 148 7.22 4.92 -24.01
CA ILE A 148 8.24 5.93 -23.76
C ILE A 148 9.29 5.90 -24.88
N GLU A 149 9.53 7.07 -25.48
CA GLU A 149 10.59 7.31 -26.47
C GLU A 149 11.97 7.38 -25.79
N ASP A 150 13.02 7.08 -26.55
CA ASP A 150 14.40 7.12 -26.06
C ASP A 150 14.86 8.56 -25.77
N GLU A 151 15.78 8.70 -24.80
CA GLU A 151 16.38 9.98 -24.36
C GLU A 151 15.38 11.06 -23.90
N CYS A 152 14.18 10.67 -23.45
CA CYS A 152 13.15 11.63 -23.05
C CYS A 152 13.28 12.10 -21.59
N GLN A 153 12.55 13.16 -21.28
CA GLN A 153 12.33 13.63 -19.92
C GLN A 153 10.86 13.45 -19.56
N VAL A 154 10.57 12.96 -18.34
CA VAL A 154 9.20 12.67 -17.92
C VAL A 154 8.78 13.61 -16.80
N LEU A 155 7.61 14.22 -16.91
CA LEU A 155 6.95 14.94 -15.82
C LEU A 155 5.97 14.02 -15.10
N THR A 156 5.98 14.01 -13.77
CA THR A 156 5.02 13.28 -12.93
C THR A 156 4.43 14.19 -11.85
N HIS A 157 3.26 13.80 -11.36
CA HIS A 157 2.47 14.56 -10.38
C HIS A 157 1.99 13.64 -9.25
N CYS A 158 1.88 14.18 -8.03
CA CYS A 158 1.59 13.43 -6.82
C CYS A 158 2.65 12.34 -6.55
N ASN A 159 2.22 11.22 -5.95
CA ASN A 159 3.02 10.04 -5.70
C ASN A 159 2.19 8.80 -6.03
N ALA A 160 2.64 8.10 -7.07
CA ALA A 160 2.08 6.86 -7.60
C ALA A 160 3.20 5.81 -7.72
N GLY A 161 4.08 5.80 -6.71
CA GLY A 161 5.25 4.94 -6.56
C GLY A 161 4.99 3.69 -5.75
N ALA A 162 6.07 3.08 -5.29
CA ALA A 162 6.00 1.88 -4.48
C ALA A 162 5.32 2.21 -3.16
N LEU A 163 5.58 3.40 -2.59
CA LEU A 163 4.89 3.88 -1.38
C LEU A 163 3.36 3.98 -1.52
N ALA A 164 2.82 4.10 -2.73
CA ALA A 164 1.39 4.24 -2.97
C ALA A 164 0.68 2.91 -3.30
N THR A 165 1.43 1.81 -3.38
CA THR A 165 0.96 0.50 -3.88
C THR A 165 1.47 -0.64 -2.99
N GLY A 166 1.23 -1.91 -3.33
CA GLY A 166 1.93 -3.03 -2.70
C GLY A 166 3.44 -3.03 -2.98
N GLY A 167 3.83 -2.37 -4.06
CA GLY A 167 5.22 -2.19 -4.43
C GLY A 167 5.33 -1.81 -5.90
N TYR A 168 6.52 -1.39 -6.29
CA TYR A 168 6.87 -0.94 -7.65
C TYR A 168 6.20 0.35 -8.12
N GLY A 169 4.89 0.53 -7.89
CA GLY A 169 4.11 1.69 -8.31
C GLY A 169 3.53 1.59 -9.71
N THR A 170 2.63 2.51 -10.03
CA THR A 170 1.96 2.61 -11.33
C THR A 170 2.72 3.55 -12.25
N ALA A 171 2.47 4.85 -12.20
CA ALA A 171 3.17 5.84 -13.03
C ALA A 171 4.69 5.84 -12.76
N LEU A 172 5.09 5.71 -11.49
CA LEU A 172 6.50 5.58 -11.14
C LEU A 172 7.05 4.18 -11.48
N GLY A 173 6.20 3.15 -11.59
CA GLY A 173 6.60 1.84 -12.11
C GLY A 173 6.94 1.89 -13.60
N VAL A 174 6.18 2.66 -14.39
CA VAL A 174 6.52 2.98 -15.79
C VAL A 174 7.84 3.71 -15.88
N ILE A 175 8.03 4.77 -15.07
CA ILE A 175 9.28 5.54 -15.01
C ILE A 175 10.47 4.63 -14.63
N ARG A 176 10.33 3.80 -13.59
CA ARG A 176 11.36 2.84 -13.17
C ARG A 176 11.74 1.89 -14.28
N THR A 177 10.75 1.35 -14.98
CA THR A 177 10.98 0.40 -16.08
C THR A 177 11.68 1.07 -17.25
N ALA A 178 11.18 2.22 -17.71
CA ALA A 178 11.74 2.96 -18.83
C ALA A 178 13.15 3.51 -18.53
N TYR A 179 13.40 3.94 -17.29
CA TYR A 179 14.75 4.35 -16.85
C TYR A 179 15.73 3.19 -16.86
N LYS A 180 15.35 2.01 -16.35
CA LYS A 180 16.19 0.79 -16.43
C LYS A 180 16.51 0.38 -17.87
N GLN A 181 15.63 0.70 -18.81
CA GLN A 181 15.83 0.48 -20.25
C GLN A 181 16.71 1.57 -20.91
N GLY A 182 17.16 2.59 -20.16
CA GLY A 182 17.97 3.69 -20.68
C GLY A 182 17.19 4.76 -21.45
N LYS A 183 15.86 4.74 -21.39
CA LYS A 183 15.01 5.64 -22.18
C LYS A 183 14.79 7.01 -21.56
N ILE A 184 14.88 7.11 -20.24
CA ILE A 184 14.62 8.35 -19.50
C ILE A 184 15.94 8.97 -19.10
N ALA A 185 16.18 10.20 -19.53
CA ALA A 185 17.34 10.99 -19.11
C ALA A 185 17.14 11.60 -17.72
N SER A 186 15.92 12.10 -17.44
CA SER A 186 15.57 12.68 -16.14
C SER A 186 14.06 12.74 -15.91
N VAL A 187 13.67 12.85 -14.64
CA VAL A 187 12.29 13.02 -14.20
C VAL A 187 12.10 14.40 -13.58
N TYR A 188 10.99 15.05 -13.90
CA TYR A 188 10.50 16.23 -13.20
C TYR A 188 9.33 15.80 -12.31
N ALA A 189 9.39 16.12 -11.02
CA ALA A 189 8.30 15.85 -10.08
C ALA A 189 7.70 17.17 -9.63
N CYS A 190 6.38 17.36 -9.78
CA CYS A 190 5.67 18.49 -9.17
C CYS A 190 5.58 18.31 -7.65
N GLU A 191 5.72 19.37 -6.86
CA GLU A 191 5.68 19.28 -5.38
C GLU A 191 4.37 18.69 -4.84
N THR A 192 3.24 18.96 -5.52
CA THR A 192 1.88 18.48 -5.23
C THR A 192 1.32 19.03 -3.91
N ARG A 193 0.91 20.31 -3.92
CA ARG A 193 0.24 20.95 -2.78
C ARG A 193 -1.16 20.35 -2.51
N PRO A 194 -1.65 20.42 -1.26
CA PRO A 194 -0.97 20.97 -0.07
C PRO A 194 -0.12 19.95 0.69
N TRP A 195 -0.25 18.65 0.40
CA TRP A 195 0.38 17.55 1.15
C TRP A 195 1.83 17.25 0.74
N LEU A 196 2.28 17.87 -0.34
CA LEU A 196 3.63 17.81 -0.85
C LEU A 196 4.06 16.38 -1.21
N GLN A 197 3.15 15.58 -1.78
CA GLN A 197 3.45 14.16 -2.02
C GLN A 197 4.55 13.97 -3.07
N GLY A 198 4.63 14.86 -4.05
CA GLY A 198 5.71 14.80 -5.02
C GLY A 198 7.05 15.20 -4.42
N ALA A 199 7.09 16.25 -3.60
CA ALA A 199 8.30 16.68 -2.92
C ALA A 199 8.78 15.71 -1.83
N ARG A 200 7.85 15.14 -1.06
CA ARG A 200 8.16 14.32 0.12
C ARG A 200 8.35 12.85 -0.19
N LEU A 201 7.60 12.31 -1.15
CA LEU A 201 7.53 10.87 -1.41
C LEU A 201 8.09 10.52 -2.79
N THR A 202 7.61 11.14 -3.86
CA THR A 202 8.09 10.85 -5.22
C THR A 202 9.58 11.16 -5.38
N ALA A 203 10.01 12.38 -5.02
CA ALA A 203 11.42 12.74 -5.10
C ALA A 203 12.29 11.83 -4.23
N TRP A 204 11.81 11.47 -3.03
CA TRP A 204 12.53 10.57 -2.12
C TRP A 204 12.68 9.17 -2.71
N GLU A 205 11.61 8.56 -3.23
CA GLU A 205 11.65 7.23 -3.85
C GLU A 205 12.55 7.18 -5.08
N LEU A 206 12.43 8.17 -5.99
CA LEU A 206 13.26 8.24 -7.18
C LEU A 206 14.73 8.43 -6.84
N GLN A 207 15.05 9.17 -5.77
CA GLN A 207 16.41 9.29 -5.26
C GLN A 207 16.95 7.96 -4.72
N GLN A 208 16.14 7.17 -3.99
CA GLN A 208 16.56 5.83 -3.53
C GLN A 208 16.89 4.91 -4.72
N ASP A 209 16.16 5.04 -5.83
CA ASP A 209 16.39 4.28 -7.06
C ASP A 209 17.49 4.86 -7.96
N ASN A 210 18.17 5.94 -7.54
CA ASN A 210 19.18 6.67 -8.32
C ASN A 210 18.65 7.16 -9.69
N ILE A 211 17.40 7.59 -9.74
CA ILE A 211 16.77 8.19 -10.93
C ILE A 211 16.96 9.71 -10.87
N PRO A 212 17.61 10.35 -11.87
CA PRO A 212 17.84 11.78 -11.89
C PRO A 212 16.51 12.54 -11.82
N THR A 213 16.30 13.30 -10.75
CA THR A 213 15.01 13.94 -10.47
C THR A 213 15.19 15.43 -10.17
N THR A 214 14.38 16.27 -10.81
CA THR A 214 14.25 17.70 -10.50
C THR A 214 12.87 17.97 -9.91
N LEU A 215 12.84 18.58 -8.72
CA LEU A 215 11.60 19.01 -8.09
C LEU A 215 11.15 20.36 -8.64
N LEU A 216 9.87 20.48 -8.99
CA LEU A 216 9.24 21.69 -9.48
C LEU A 216 8.10 22.11 -8.52
N THR A 217 7.85 23.41 -8.39
CA THR A 217 6.57 23.85 -7.82
C THR A 217 5.44 23.53 -8.80
N ASP A 218 4.20 23.40 -8.31
CA ASP A 218 3.08 22.99 -9.17
C ASP A 218 2.77 23.99 -10.30
N SER A 219 3.25 25.24 -10.18
CA SER A 219 3.00 26.34 -11.12
C SER A 219 4.21 26.74 -11.98
N ALA A 220 5.33 26.00 -11.88
CA ALA A 220 6.57 26.33 -12.57
C ALA A 220 6.49 26.12 -14.09
#